data_AF-A0A377DNR4-F1
#
_entry.id   AF-A0A377DNR4-F1
#
_cell.length_a   1.000
_cell.length_b   1.000
_cell.length_c   1.000
_cell.angle_alpha   90.00
_cell.angle_beta   90.00
_cell.angle_gamma   90.00
#
_symmetry.space_group_name_H-M   'P 1'
#
loop_
_entity.id
_entity.type
_entity.pdbx_description
1 polymer ?
#
loop_
_entity_poly.entity_id
_entity_poly.type
_entity_poly.pdbx_seq_one_letter_code
_entity_poly.pdbx_strand_id
1 'polypeptide(L)' 'MILLMIESVASFAWFIRWFGRVVPGKPSEAVADAAPLPGSMRLVLIVLIVMSLISSVIAATWLQ' A
#
# COMPACT_ATOMS: atom_id res chain seq x y z
N MET A 1 -3.50 22.45 -12.63
CA MET A 1 -2.09 22.01 -12.58
C MET A 1 -1.49 22.20 -11.20
N ILE A 2 -1.39 23.43 -10.67
CA ILE A 2 -0.81 23.69 -9.34
C ILE A 2 -1.58 22.98 -8.21
N LEU A 3 -2.93 23.03 -8.23
CA LEU A 3 -3.76 22.38 -7.22
C LEU A 3 -3.58 20.85 -7.20
N LEU A 4 -3.59 20.21 -8.39
CA LEU A 4 -3.32 18.78 -8.54
C LEU A 4 -1.92 18.38 -8.03
N MET A 5 -0.92 19.23 -8.28
CA MET A 5 0.44 18.99 -7.82
C MET A 5 0.51 19.04 -6.28
N ILE A 6 -0.14 20.03 -5.65
CA ILE A 6 -0.22 20.14 -4.20
C ILE A 6 -0.96 18.93 -3.61
N GLU A 7 -2.08 18.53 -4.20
CA GLU A 7 -2.87 17.37 -3.74
C GLU A 7 -2.07 16.06 -3.83
N SER A 8 -1.33 15.85 -4.92
CA SER A 8 -0.45 14.69 -5.08
C SER A 8 0.66 14.67 -4.03
N VAL A 9 1.33 15.81 -3.79
CA VAL A 9 2.41 15.90 -2.80
C VAL A 9 1.88 15.74 -1.38
N ALA A 10 0.74 16.35 -1.06
CA ALA A 10 0.10 16.21 0.25
C ALA A 10 -0.33 14.76 0.53
N SER A 11 -0.95 14.10 -0.45
CA SER A 11 -1.33 12.68 -0.37
C SER A 11 -0.12 11.78 -0.16
N PHE A 12 0.98 12.07 -0.86
CA PHE A 12 2.23 11.33 -0.69
C PHE A 12 2.86 11.55 0.69
N ALA A 13 2.94 12.80 1.16
CA ALA A 13 3.46 13.12 2.49
C ALA A 13 2.61 12.47 3.60
N TRP A 14 1.28 12.47 3.45
CA TRP A 14 0.36 11.77 4.34
C TRP A 14 0.65 10.26 4.35
N PHE A 15 0.79 9.64 3.17
CA PHE A 15 1.12 8.23 3.04
C PHE A 15 2.42 7.87 3.77
N ILE A 16 3.50 8.63 3.56
CA ILE A 16 4.79 8.39 4.24
C ILE A 16 4.69 8.55 5.75
N ARG A 17 3.98 9.57 6.23
CA ARG A 17 3.76 9.80 7.67
C ARG A 17 3.07 8.61 8.33
N TRP A 18 2.03 8.07 7.69
CA TRP A 18 1.31 6.92 8.23
C TRP A 18 2.11 5.64 8.10
N PHE A 19 2.70 5.38 6.94
CA PHE A 19 3.56 4.21 6.72
C PHE A 19 4.67 4.14 7.77
N GLY A 20 5.39 5.24 7.99
CA GLY A 20 6.45 5.34 8.99
C GLY A 20 5.98 5.22 10.44
N ARG A 21 4.69 5.39 10.72
CA ARG A 21 4.12 5.23 12.06
C ARG A 21 3.56 3.82 12.32
N VAL A 22 3.06 3.14 11.29
CA VAL A 22 2.29 1.89 11.45
C VAL A 22 3.05 0.63 11.03
N VAL A 23 4.01 0.74 10.10
CA VAL A 23 4.73 -0.42 9.57
C VAL A 23 6.02 -0.70 10.33
N PRO A 24 6.94 0.27 10.53
CA PRO A 24 8.13 0.04 11.33
C PRO A 24 7.81 0.20 12.82
N GLY A 25 8.25 -0.76 13.65
CA GLY A 25 8.11 -0.68 15.10
C GLY A 25 7.68 -1.99 15.74
N LYS A 26 7.27 -1.92 17.02
CA LYS A 26 6.68 -3.05 17.74
C LYS A 26 5.15 -3.01 17.58
N PRO A 27 4.49 -4.15 17.32
CA PRO A 27 3.04 -4.21 17.32
C PRO A 27 2.50 -3.81 18.70
N SER A 28 1.32 -3.16 18.72
CA SER A 28 0.60 -2.93 19.98
C SER A 28 0.09 -4.25 20.54
N GLU A 29 -0.24 -4.30 21.84
CA GLU A 29 -0.75 -5.50 22.51
C GLU A 29 -1.93 -6.13 21.76
N ALA A 30 -2.90 -5.31 21.33
CA ALA A 30 -4.04 -5.78 20.54
C ALA A 30 -3.67 -6.39 19.17
N VAL A 31 -2.58 -5.96 18.55
CA VAL A 31 -2.10 -6.52 17.27
C VAL A 31 -1.21 -7.73 17.51
N ALA A 32 -0.47 -7.77 18.62
CA ALA A 32 0.36 -8.90 19.03
C ALA A 32 -0.50 -10.10 19.43
N ASP A 33 -1.63 -9.87 20.10
CA ASP A 33 -2.60 -10.89 20.50
C ASP A 33 -3.59 -11.27 19.38
N ALA A 34 -3.50 -10.62 18.22
CA ALA A 34 -4.36 -10.93 17.10
C ALA A 34 -4.07 -12.33 16.52
N ALA A 35 -5.13 -13.04 16.12
CA ALA A 35 -4.98 -14.33 15.46
C ALA A 35 -4.14 -14.19 14.17
N PRO A 36 -3.26 -15.17 13.86
CA PRO A 36 -2.46 -15.12 12.66
C PRO A 36 -3.34 -15.08 11.42
N LEU A 37 -2.88 -14.37 10.38
CA LEU A 37 -3.64 -14.18 9.16
C LEU A 37 -3.97 -15.55 8.50
N PRO A 38 -5.24 -15.86 8.22
CA PRO A 38 -5.61 -17.10 7.54
C PRO A 38 -4.89 -17.23 6.20
N GLY A 39 -4.46 -18.45 5.85
CA GLY A 39 -3.68 -18.70 4.63
C GLY A 39 -4.37 -18.25 3.34
N SER A 40 -5.70 -18.38 3.28
CA SER A 40 -6.52 -17.90 2.16
C SER A 40 -6.43 -16.38 1.98
N MET A 41 -6.50 -15.61 3.07
CA MET A 41 -6.40 -14.14 3.03
C MET A 41 -5.01 -13.70 2.60
N ARG A 42 -3.96 -14.38 3.07
CA ARG A 42 -2.58 -14.11 2.67
C ARG A 42 -2.37 -14.29 1.16
N LEU A 43 -2.94 -15.34 0.57
CA LEU A 43 -2.85 -15.58 -0.88
C LEU A 43 -3.46 -14.42 -1.67
N VAL A 44 -4.67 -13.99 -1.29
CA VAL A 44 -5.35 -12.88 -1.97
C VAL A 44 -4.52 -11.59 -1.89
N LEU A 45 -3.99 -11.25 -0.71
CA LEU A 45 -3.13 -10.07 -0.56
C LEU A 45 -1.90 -10.13 -1.46
N ILE A 46 -1.24 -11.29 -1.59
CA ILE A 46 -0.09 -11.46 -2.48
C ILE A 46 -0.49 -11.23 -3.94
N VAL A 47 -1.61 -11.82 -4.38
CA VAL A 47 -2.11 -11.64 -5.75
C VAL A 47 -2.40 -10.16 -6.02
N LEU A 48 -3.07 -9.46 -5.09
CA LEU A 48 -3.38 -8.04 -5.23
C LEU A 48 -2.11 -7.17 -5.30
N ILE A 49 -1.07 -7.49 -4.53
CA ILE A 49 0.23 -6.79 -4.60
C ILE A 49 0.84 -6.97 -6.00
N VAL A 50 0.89 -8.21 -6.50
CA VAL A 50 1.46 -8.52 -7.83
C VAL A 50 0.68 -7.80 -8.93
N MET A 51 -0.65 -7.85 -8.90
CA MET A 51 -1.50 -7.14 -9.86
C MET A 51 -1.25 -5.62 -9.82
N SER A 52 -1.14 -5.04 -8.63
CA SER A 52 -0.90 -3.60 -8.47
C SER A 52 0.45 -3.16 -9.06
N LEU A 53 1.50 -3.98 -8.91
CA LEU A 53 2.83 -3.70 -9.44
C LEU A 53 2.89 -3.80 -10.97
N ILE A 54 2.20 -4.80 -11.55
CA ILE A 54 2.22 -5.06 -13.00
C ILE A 54 1.26 -4.11 -13.75
N SER A 55 0.23 -3.58 -13.07
CA SER A 55 -0.78 -2.69 -13.67
C SER A 55 -0.17 -1.52 -14.45
N SER A 56 0.87 -0.87 -13.91
CA SER A 56 1.53 0.27 -14.56
C SER A 56 2.25 -0.12 -15.86
N VAL A 57 2.82 -1.32 -15.92
CA VAL A 57 3.50 -1.84 -17.12
C VAL A 57 2.50 -2.11 -18.23
N ILE A 58 1.36 -2.73 -17.89
CA ILE A 58 0.27 -2.98 -18.84
C ILE A 58 -0.30 -1.66 -19.36
N ALA A 59 -0.54 -0.69 -18.47
CA ALA A 59 -1.01 0.63 -18.88
C ALA A 59 -0.03 1.34 -19.83
N ALA A 60 1.28 1.24 -19.56
CA ALA A 60 2.31 1.83 -20.40
C ALA A 60 2.44 1.14 -21.77
N THR A 61 2.32 -0.19 -21.84
CA THR A 61 2.40 -0.94 -23.12
C THR A 61 1.17 -0.74 -23.99
N TRP A 62 0.00 -0.42 -23.42
CA TRP A 62 -1.21 -0.08 -24.17
C TRP A 62 -1.23 1.35 -24.71
N LEU A 63 -0.46 2.27 -24.11
CA LEU A 63 -0.38 3.68 -24.51
C LEU A 63 0.72 3.95 -25.56
N GLN A 64 1.54 2.94 -25.87
CA GLN A 64 2.45 2.92 -27.04
C GLN A 64 1.68 2.66 -28.33
#